data_AF-A0A2A5JSK2-F1
#
_entry.id   AF-A0A2A5JSK2-F1
#
_cell.length_a   1.000
_cell.length_b   1.000
_cell.length_c   1.000
_cell.angle_alpha   90.00
_cell.angle_beta   90.00
_cell.angle_gamma   90.00
#
_symmetry.space_group_name_H-M   'P 1'
#
loop_
_entity.id
_entity.type
_entity.pdbx_description
1 polymer ?
#
loop_
_entity_poly.entity_id
_entity_poly.type
_entity_poly.pdbx_seq_one_letter_code
_entity_poly.pdbx_strand_id
1 'polypeptide(L)'
;MKTVNKVALLAMLSSLVSQPVWADEAAMQSLKGKLAQLTSFQGQFEQVVHDQEGNELQTGSGSITLAQPLKIRWQQEMPDDTLFVSSGETTYYYDTFAEQVTVLDTTKLIDTTPFVLLTTQESGQWSKYNVELDRHQYLITPKNKVDSQVEQLTLSFDANNEGLAKLTVNDISGQVSTFSFKQSKVNVPVKDSMFEFVIPEGVVVDDQRGSD
;
A
#
# COMPACT_ATOMS: atom_id res chain seq x y z
N MET A 1 -49.79 34.21 43.65
CA MET A 1 -48.99 34.50 44.85
C MET A 1 -47.80 33.55 44.84
N LYS A 2 -46.58 34.11 44.80
CA LYS A 2 -45.21 33.58 45.10
C LYS A 2 -45.02 32.04 45.15
N THR A 3 -44.05 31.44 44.47
CA THR A 3 -42.62 31.50 44.86
C THR A 3 -41.71 30.80 43.82
N VAL A 4 -40.46 31.27 43.76
CA VAL A 4 -39.32 30.77 42.99
C VAL A 4 -38.67 29.59 43.71
N ASN A 5 -38.06 28.63 42.98
CA ASN A 5 -36.85 27.97 43.50
C ASN A 5 -35.84 27.52 42.43
N LYS A 6 -34.59 27.54 42.89
CA LYS A 6 -33.30 27.59 42.20
C LYS A 6 -32.76 26.22 41.72
N VAL A 7 -32.05 26.28 40.57
CA VAL A 7 -30.73 25.68 40.26
C VAL A 7 -30.55 24.16 40.32
N ALA A 8 -30.14 23.57 39.20
CA ALA A 8 -28.93 22.73 39.13
C ALA A 8 -28.46 22.59 37.66
N LEU A 9 -27.34 23.24 37.36
CA LEU A 9 -26.59 23.15 36.12
C LEU A 9 -25.79 21.82 36.16
N LEU A 10 -26.15 20.82 35.36
CA LEU A 10 -25.29 19.63 35.19
C LEU A 10 -24.25 19.94 34.11
N ALA A 11 -23.01 20.11 34.54
CA ALA A 11 -21.85 20.17 33.67
C ALA A 11 -21.60 18.78 33.05
N MET A 12 -21.68 18.69 31.72
CA MET A 12 -21.16 17.54 30.96
C MET A 12 -19.64 17.54 31.09
N LEU A 13 -19.09 16.59 31.84
CA LEU A 13 -17.67 16.27 31.78
C LEU A 13 -17.39 15.57 30.44
N SER A 14 -16.92 16.32 29.46
CA SER A 14 -16.31 15.79 28.25
C SER A 14 -14.92 15.25 28.60
N SER A 15 -14.83 13.97 28.95
CA SER A 15 -13.56 13.28 29.02
C SER A 15 -13.02 13.08 27.60
N LEU A 16 -12.05 13.90 27.19
CA LEU A 16 -11.18 13.58 26.06
C LEU A 16 -10.40 12.32 26.42
N VAL A 17 -10.90 11.17 25.96
CA VAL A 17 -10.11 9.93 25.97
C VAL A 17 -9.03 10.13 24.91
N SER A 18 -7.83 10.52 25.34
CA SER A 18 -6.63 10.39 24.49
C SER A 18 -6.46 8.90 24.22
N GLN A 19 -6.68 8.48 22.97
CA GLN A 19 -6.39 7.10 22.60
C GLN A 19 -4.90 6.82 22.77
N PRO A 20 -4.51 5.61 23.22
CA PRO A 20 -3.13 5.32 23.56
C PRO A 20 -2.28 5.14 22.30
N VAL A 21 -1.32 6.04 22.10
CA VAL A 21 -0.23 5.99 21.10
C VAL A 21 0.52 4.63 21.08
N TRP A 22 0.41 3.85 22.15
CA TRP A 22 1.03 2.53 22.33
C TRP A 22 0.42 1.43 21.44
N ALA A 23 -0.85 1.56 21.03
CA ALA A 23 -1.50 0.56 20.18
C ALA A 23 -0.94 0.59 18.75
N ASP A 24 -0.69 1.79 18.23
CA ASP A 24 -0.20 2.01 16.87
C ASP A 24 1.24 1.50 16.70
N GLU A 25 2.08 1.72 17.73
CA GLU A 25 3.47 1.24 17.70
C GLU A 25 3.52 -0.30 17.73
N ALA A 26 2.70 -0.95 18.56
CA ALA A 26 2.64 -2.41 18.60
C ALA A 26 2.14 -3.01 17.28
N ALA A 27 1.11 -2.41 16.67
CA ALA A 27 0.59 -2.83 15.37
C ALA A 27 1.64 -2.68 14.25
N MET A 28 2.34 -1.54 14.21
CA MET A 28 3.45 -1.31 13.28
C MET A 28 4.56 -2.35 13.45
N GLN A 29 5.03 -2.60 14.67
CA GLN A 29 6.09 -3.59 14.91
C GLN A 29 5.65 -5.00 14.54
N SER A 30 4.39 -5.35 14.83
CA SER A 30 3.81 -6.64 14.43
C SER A 30 3.78 -6.80 12.91
N LEU A 31 3.32 -5.78 12.18
CA LEU A 31 3.30 -5.77 10.72
C LEU A 31 4.71 -5.88 10.14
N LYS A 32 5.65 -5.06 10.62
CA LYS A 32 7.06 -5.12 10.22
C LYS A 32 7.64 -6.52 10.43
N GLY A 33 7.37 -7.13 11.58
CA GLY A 33 7.83 -8.49 11.89
C GLY A 33 7.29 -9.53 10.92
N LYS A 34 6.00 -9.46 10.56
CA LYS A 34 5.41 -10.35 9.53
C LYS A 34 6.02 -10.13 8.16
N LEU A 35 6.13 -8.86 7.73
CA LEU A 35 6.73 -8.53 6.44
C LEU A 35 8.20 -8.94 6.39
N ALA A 36 8.98 -8.81 7.47
CA ALA A 36 10.37 -9.23 7.52
C ALA A 36 10.57 -10.75 7.30
N GLN A 37 9.57 -11.57 7.63
CA GLN A 37 9.57 -13.02 7.35
C GLN A 37 9.21 -13.34 5.89
N LEU A 38 8.58 -12.40 5.18
CA LEU A 38 8.22 -12.50 3.78
C LEU A 38 9.39 -12.04 2.88
N THR A 39 10.44 -12.86 2.83
CA THR A 39 11.64 -12.60 2.03
C THR A 39 11.38 -12.61 0.53
N SER A 40 10.41 -13.42 0.07
CA SER A 40 9.86 -13.36 -1.27
C SER A 40 8.39 -13.76 -1.31
N PHE A 41 7.67 -13.25 -2.30
CA PHE A 41 6.27 -13.59 -2.54
C PHE A 41 6.01 -13.61 -4.04
N GLN A 42 5.40 -14.66 -4.57
CA GLN A 42 4.86 -14.68 -5.93
C GLN A 42 3.38 -15.02 -5.85
N GLY A 43 2.54 -14.41 -6.67
CA GLY A 43 1.13 -14.75 -6.73
C GLY A 43 0.44 -14.14 -7.94
N GLN A 44 -0.77 -14.62 -8.22
CA GLN A 44 -1.71 -13.97 -9.12
C GLN A 44 -2.66 -13.10 -8.30
N PHE A 45 -3.17 -12.01 -8.88
CA PHE A 45 -4.21 -11.21 -8.25
C PHE A 45 -5.42 -11.05 -9.16
N GLU A 46 -6.59 -10.96 -8.52
CA GLU A 46 -7.82 -10.42 -9.09
C GLU A 46 -8.06 -9.05 -8.45
N GLN A 47 -8.37 -8.04 -9.26
CA GLN A 47 -8.67 -6.68 -8.85
C GLN A 47 -10.14 -6.37 -9.06
N VAL A 48 -10.74 -5.67 -8.08
CA VAL A 48 -12.02 -4.99 -8.25
C VAL A 48 -11.87 -3.54 -7.79
N VAL A 49 -12.31 -2.59 -8.61
CA VAL A 49 -12.29 -1.15 -8.33
C VAL A 49 -13.72 -0.69 -8.10
N HIS A 50 -13.96 -0.02 -6.97
CA HIS A 50 -15.23 0.63 -6.68
C HIS A 50 -15.07 2.14 -6.54
N ASP A 51 -16.14 2.89 -6.82
CA ASP A 51 -16.25 4.30 -6.45
C ASP A 51 -16.61 4.48 -4.95
N GLN A 52 -16.76 5.75 -4.53
CA GLN A 52 -17.16 6.11 -3.16
C GLN A 52 -18.56 5.61 -2.77
N GLU A 53 -19.43 5.36 -3.74
CA GLU A 53 -20.80 4.85 -3.54
C GLU A 53 -20.85 3.32 -3.49
N GLY A 54 -19.73 2.65 -3.80
CA GLY A 54 -19.60 1.20 -3.82
C GLY A 54 -20.00 0.57 -5.15
N ASN A 55 -20.17 1.36 -6.22
CA ASN A 55 -20.44 0.82 -7.56
C ASN A 55 -19.14 0.25 -8.15
N GLU A 56 -19.21 -0.93 -8.75
CA GLU A 56 -18.07 -1.53 -9.45
C GLU A 56 -17.78 -0.73 -10.72
N LEU A 57 -16.58 -0.15 -10.80
CA LEU A 57 -16.11 0.60 -11.95
C LEU A 57 -15.35 -0.29 -12.93
N GLN A 58 -14.54 -1.20 -12.40
CA GLN A 58 -13.62 -2.00 -13.20
C GLN A 58 -13.21 -3.28 -12.46
N THR A 59 -12.92 -4.32 -13.22
CA THR A 59 -12.20 -5.51 -12.75
C THR A 59 -10.91 -5.67 -13.53
N GLY A 60 -9.93 -6.33 -12.93
CA GLY A 60 -8.63 -6.55 -13.52
C GLY A 60 -7.96 -7.80 -12.97
N SER A 61 -6.86 -8.21 -13.59
CA SER A 61 -6.09 -9.36 -13.15
C SER A 61 -4.62 -9.19 -13.50
N GLY A 62 -3.77 -9.94 -12.82
CA GLY A 62 -2.36 -9.92 -13.11
C GLY A 62 -1.54 -10.74 -12.13
N SER A 63 -0.26 -10.40 -12.03
CA SER A 63 0.70 -11.09 -11.19
C SER A 63 1.58 -10.15 -10.39
N ILE A 64 2.02 -10.63 -9.24
CA ILE A 64 2.93 -9.94 -8.34
C ILE A 64 4.11 -10.85 -8.01
N THR A 65 5.30 -10.26 -7.99
CA THR A 65 6.51 -10.84 -7.42
C THR A 65 7.18 -9.81 -6.53
N LEU A 66 7.45 -10.19 -5.29
CA LEU A 66 8.17 -9.39 -4.30
C LEU A 66 9.44 -10.15 -3.91
N ALA A 67 10.53 -9.40 -3.71
CA ALA A 67 11.71 -9.88 -3.01
C ALA A 67 12.28 -8.75 -2.15
N GLN A 68 12.79 -9.10 -0.98
CA GLN A 68 13.46 -8.12 -0.14
C GLN A 68 14.94 -7.96 -0.50
N PRO A 69 15.51 -6.75 -0.31
CA PRO A 69 14.80 -5.48 -0.06
C PRO A 69 14.34 -4.83 -1.37
N LEU A 70 13.23 -4.07 -1.30
CA LEU A 70 12.77 -3.10 -2.31
C LEU A 70 12.50 -3.63 -3.74
N LYS A 71 12.56 -4.94 -3.99
CA LYS A 71 12.33 -5.52 -5.32
C LYS A 71 10.87 -5.88 -5.50
N ILE A 72 10.26 -5.31 -6.54
CA ILE A 72 8.84 -5.47 -6.85
C ILE A 72 8.71 -5.70 -8.35
N ARG A 73 7.85 -6.64 -8.75
CA ARG A 73 7.32 -6.73 -10.10
C ARG A 73 5.82 -6.91 -9.98
N TRP A 74 5.08 -5.90 -10.38
CA TRP A 74 3.63 -5.91 -10.43
C TRP A 74 3.21 -5.74 -11.88
N GLN A 75 2.65 -6.80 -12.47
CA GLN A 75 2.16 -6.82 -13.84
C GLN A 75 0.65 -6.87 -13.80
N GLN A 76 -0.01 -5.82 -14.27
CA GLN A 76 -1.42 -5.90 -14.62
C GLN A 76 -1.53 -6.38 -16.06
N GLU A 77 -2.36 -7.40 -16.28
CA GLU A 77 -2.58 -8.02 -17.59
C GLU A 77 -3.93 -7.59 -18.16
N MET A 78 -4.90 -7.31 -17.28
CA MET A 78 -6.24 -6.86 -17.64
C MET A 78 -6.71 -5.74 -16.70
N PRO A 79 -7.49 -4.77 -17.19
CA PRO A 79 -7.86 -4.59 -18.60
C PRO A 79 -6.74 -3.96 -19.45
N ASP A 80 -5.86 -3.19 -18.80
CA ASP A 80 -4.74 -2.51 -19.43
C ASP A 80 -3.42 -3.16 -19.00
N ASP A 81 -2.55 -3.45 -19.98
CA ASP A 81 -1.24 -4.04 -19.76
C ASP A 81 -0.28 -2.97 -19.22
N THR A 82 -0.05 -3.01 -17.91
CA THR A 82 0.87 -2.12 -17.22
C THR A 82 1.85 -2.90 -16.34
N LEU A 83 3.09 -2.45 -16.31
CA LEU A 83 4.17 -3.06 -15.54
C LEU A 83 4.80 -2.03 -14.60
N PHE A 84 4.70 -2.29 -13.31
CA PHE A 84 5.48 -1.60 -12.29
C PHE A 84 6.59 -2.52 -11.79
N VAL A 85 7.84 -2.18 -12.07
CA VAL A 85 9.00 -3.03 -11.77
C VAL A 85 10.11 -2.22 -11.13
N SER A 86 10.54 -2.68 -9.95
CA SER A 86 11.62 -2.10 -9.18
C SER A 86 12.72 -3.12 -8.93
N SER A 87 13.95 -2.71 -9.23
CA SER A 87 15.18 -3.42 -8.90
C SER A 87 15.68 -3.14 -7.47
N GLY A 88 15.03 -2.22 -6.75
CA GLY A 88 15.45 -1.67 -5.47
C GLY A 88 16.13 -0.30 -5.56
N GLU A 89 16.76 0.01 -6.70
CA GLU A 89 17.35 1.32 -6.97
C GLU A 89 16.47 2.13 -7.93
N THR A 90 16.26 1.61 -9.14
CA THR A 90 15.37 2.24 -10.14
C THR A 90 14.06 1.47 -10.25
N THR A 91 12.97 2.23 -10.34
CA THR A 91 11.64 1.72 -10.65
C THR A 91 11.18 2.22 -12.02
N TYR A 92 10.57 1.33 -12.79
CA TYR A 92 9.94 1.63 -14.06
C TYR A 92 8.44 1.39 -13.93
N TYR A 93 7.65 2.35 -14.39
CA TYR A 93 6.24 2.15 -14.71
C TYR A 93 6.10 2.18 -16.22
N TYR A 94 5.66 1.08 -16.82
CA TYR A 94 5.46 0.95 -18.25
C TYR A 94 3.97 0.76 -18.52
N ASP A 95 3.40 1.65 -19.32
CA ASP A 95 2.09 1.49 -19.92
C ASP A 95 2.28 1.06 -21.38
N THR A 96 1.90 -0.19 -21.67
CA THR A 96 2.11 -0.79 -22.99
C THR A 96 1.23 -0.12 -24.03
N PHE A 97 0.01 0.29 -23.68
CA PHE A 97 -0.94 0.91 -24.60
C PHE A 97 -0.54 2.35 -24.94
N ALA A 98 -0.10 3.11 -23.95
CA ALA A 98 0.40 4.47 -24.15
C ALA A 98 1.80 4.52 -24.78
N GLU A 99 2.48 3.37 -24.92
CA GLU A 99 3.89 3.27 -25.33
C GLU A 99 4.79 4.23 -24.54
N GLN A 100 4.57 4.29 -23.22
CA GLN A 100 5.27 5.23 -22.33
C GLN A 100 5.87 4.51 -21.13
N VAL A 101 7.14 4.83 -20.83
CA VAL A 101 7.84 4.43 -19.60
C VAL A 101 8.12 5.66 -18.75
N THR A 102 7.68 5.62 -17.51
CA THR A 102 8.11 6.56 -16.47
C THR A 102 9.20 5.92 -15.61
N VAL A 103 10.32 6.63 -15.42
CA VAL A 103 11.47 6.17 -14.63
C VAL A 103 11.54 6.93 -13.31
N LEU A 104 11.60 6.20 -12.20
CA LEU A 104 11.46 6.73 -10.85
C LEU A 104 12.60 6.22 -9.95
N ASP A 105 12.95 7.01 -8.95
CA ASP A 105 13.81 6.58 -7.86
C ASP A 105 12.97 5.77 -6.87
N THR A 106 13.36 4.51 -6.64
CA THR A 106 12.60 3.58 -5.78
C THR A 106 12.45 4.14 -4.37
N THR A 107 13.46 4.85 -3.86
CA THR A 107 13.44 5.40 -2.51
C THR A 107 12.53 6.61 -2.37
N LYS A 108 12.22 7.31 -3.47
CA LYS A 108 11.24 8.41 -3.51
C LYS A 108 9.81 7.90 -3.62
N LEU A 109 9.59 6.73 -4.23
CA LEU A 109 8.25 6.14 -4.39
C LEU A 109 7.56 5.78 -3.07
N ILE A 110 8.33 5.57 -2.01
CA ILE A 110 7.79 5.30 -0.68
C ILE A 110 7.06 6.52 -0.08
N ASP A 111 7.32 7.71 -0.63
CA ASP A 111 6.67 8.95 -0.28
C ASP A 111 5.39 9.20 -1.07
N THR A 112 5.02 8.31 -1.99
CA THR A 112 3.83 8.51 -2.84
C THR A 112 2.97 7.25 -2.93
N THR A 113 3.58 6.07 -2.82
CA THR A 113 2.95 4.75 -2.97
C THR A 113 3.30 3.81 -1.80
N PRO A 114 2.36 3.57 -0.88
CA PRO A 114 2.64 2.77 0.32
C PRO A 114 2.87 1.27 0.06
N PHE A 115 2.69 0.76 -1.18
CA PHE A 115 3.02 -0.61 -1.54
C PHE A 115 4.50 -0.95 -1.37
N VAL A 116 5.40 0.05 -1.46
CA VAL A 116 6.84 -0.16 -1.23
C VAL A 116 7.10 -0.62 0.21
N LEU A 117 6.22 -0.29 1.18
CA LEU A 117 6.32 -0.77 2.56
C LEU A 117 6.29 -2.29 2.68
N LEU A 118 5.73 -3.00 1.69
CA LEU A 118 5.74 -4.48 1.66
C LEU A 118 7.14 -5.08 1.54
N THR A 119 8.13 -4.29 1.11
CA THR A 119 9.49 -4.78 0.78
C THR A 119 10.61 -4.06 1.52
N THR A 120 10.29 -3.25 2.54
CA THR A 120 11.29 -2.54 3.35
C THR A 120 11.01 -2.61 4.85
N GLN A 121 12.10 -2.66 5.63
CA GLN A 121 12.06 -2.61 7.09
C GLN A 121 12.58 -1.28 7.65
N GLU A 122 12.93 -0.33 6.77
CA GLU A 122 13.57 0.93 7.14
C GLU A 122 12.69 1.78 8.04
N SER A 123 13.13 1.98 9.28
CA SER A 123 12.36 2.70 10.30
C SER A 123 12.02 4.13 9.90
N GLY A 124 12.90 4.80 9.14
CA GLY A 124 12.64 6.15 8.61
C GLY A 124 11.41 6.21 7.71
N GLN A 125 11.14 5.15 6.96
CA GLN A 125 10.00 5.08 6.04
C GLN A 125 8.72 4.74 6.79
N TRP A 126 8.78 3.77 7.69
CA TRP A 126 7.66 3.43 8.57
C TRP A 126 7.23 4.60 9.48
N SER A 127 8.15 5.51 9.83
CA SER A 127 7.85 6.68 10.65
C SER A 127 6.85 7.64 10.00
N LYS A 128 6.71 7.60 8.66
CA LYS A 128 5.81 8.43 7.85
C LYS A 128 4.37 7.93 7.85
N TYR A 129 4.10 6.76 8.43
CA TYR A 129 2.80 6.12 8.42
C TYR A 129 2.30 5.85 9.84
N ASN A 130 0.98 5.85 10.00
CA ASN A 130 0.28 5.24 11.13
C ASN A 130 -0.09 3.81 10.72
N VAL A 131 0.00 2.88 11.66
CA VAL A 131 -0.44 1.49 11.45
C VAL A 131 -1.38 1.11 12.58
N GLU A 132 -2.57 0.66 12.20
CA GLU A 132 -3.57 0.14 13.13
C GLU A 132 -3.87 -1.31 12.79
N LEU A 133 -4.12 -2.14 13.80
CA LEU A 133 -4.59 -3.51 13.63
C LEU A 133 -6.07 -3.56 13.96
N ASP A 134 -6.93 -3.60 12.94
CA ASP A 134 -8.36 -3.86 13.11
C ASP A 134 -8.66 -5.34 12.81
N ARG A 135 -9.03 -6.09 13.84
CA ARG A 135 -9.29 -7.53 13.79
C ARG A 135 -8.10 -8.32 13.24
N HIS A 136 -8.11 -8.61 11.94
CA HIS A 136 -7.07 -9.39 11.23
C HIS A 136 -6.46 -8.61 10.05
N GLN A 137 -6.65 -7.30 10.00
CA GLN A 137 -6.21 -6.44 8.91
C GLN A 137 -5.37 -5.30 9.47
N TYR A 138 -4.28 -4.99 8.78
CA TYR A 138 -3.45 -3.84 9.08
C TYR A 138 -3.89 -2.67 8.21
N LEU A 139 -4.32 -1.59 8.84
CA LEU A 139 -4.68 -0.33 8.20
C LEU A 139 -3.44 0.57 8.29
N ILE A 140 -3.00 1.08 7.14
CA ILE A 140 -1.78 1.87 7.00
C ILE A 140 -2.18 3.20 6.37
N THR A 141 -1.98 4.29 7.09
CA THR A 141 -2.40 5.64 6.68
C THR A 141 -1.19 6.57 6.72
N PRO A 142 -0.91 7.36 5.67
CA PRO A 142 0.18 8.33 5.71
C PRO A 142 -0.07 9.39 6.79
N LYS A 143 0.98 9.81 7.50
CA LYS A 143 0.93 10.98 8.39
C LYS A 143 0.94 12.25 7.53
N ASN A 144 0.23 13.28 7.98
CA ASN A 144 0.07 14.56 7.26
C ASN A 144 1.39 15.08 6.64
N LYS A 145 1.32 15.52 5.37
CA LYS A 145 2.39 16.05 4.47
C LYS A 145 3.17 15.04 3.63
N VAL A 146 2.62 13.86 3.41
CA VAL A 146 3.07 13.03 2.29
C VAL A 146 2.22 13.45 1.09
N ASP A 147 2.83 13.76 -0.06
CA ASP A 147 2.15 13.95 -1.36
C ASP A 147 1.66 12.57 -1.88
N SER A 148 0.96 11.83 -1.02
CA SER A 148 0.45 10.50 -1.34
C SER A 148 -0.88 10.64 -2.04
N GLN A 149 -1.00 9.92 -3.14
CA GLN A 149 -2.28 9.71 -3.81
C GLN A 149 -3.12 8.64 -3.08
N VAL A 150 -2.58 8.00 -2.04
CA VAL A 150 -3.23 6.96 -1.26
C VAL A 150 -3.63 7.49 0.12
N GLU A 151 -4.91 7.38 0.45
CA GLU A 151 -5.45 7.70 1.78
C GLU A 151 -5.23 6.57 2.77
N GLN A 152 -5.40 5.31 2.35
CA GLN A 152 -5.23 4.16 3.21
C GLN A 152 -4.86 2.91 2.41
N LEU A 153 -3.89 2.13 2.91
CA LEU A 153 -3.76 0.72 2.57
C LEU A 153 -4.38 -0.16 3.65
N THR A 154 -5.02 -1.23 3.23
CA THR A 154 -5.47 -2.29 4.14
C THR A 154 -4.85 -3.60 3.69
N LEU A 155 -3.99 -4.19 4.52
CA LEU A 155 -3.30 -5.44 4.24
C LEU A 155 -3.82 -6.57 5.13
N SER A 156 -4.03 -7.74 4.53
CA SER A 156 -4.32 -8.97 5.27
C SER A 156 -3.47 -10.13 4.77
N PHE A 157 -3.16 -11.03 5.69
CA PHE A 157 -2.36 -12.22 5.44
C PHE A 157 -3.28 -13.43 5.22
N ASP A 158 -2.75 -14.49 4.61
CA ASP A 158 -3.46 -15.75 4.45
C ASP A 158 -3.75 -16.42 5.80
N ALA A 159 -4.53 -17.50 5.77
CA ALA A 159 -4.95 -18.23 6.98
C ALA A 159 -3.77 -18.77 7.80
N ASN A 160 -2.63 -19.05 7.16
CA ASN A 160 -1.41 -19.54 7.80
C ASN A 160 -0.50 -18.40 8.27
N ASN A 161 -0.82 -17.14 7.93
CA ASN A 161 -0.03 -15.94 8.17
C ASN A 161 1.35 -15.94 7.50
N GLU A 162 1.54 -16.73 6.44
CA GLU A 162 2.82 -16.85 5.74
C GLU A 162 2.90 -15.93 4.52
N GLY A 163 1.81 -15.80 3.77
CA GLY A 163 1.71 -14.94 2.58
C GLY A 163 0.65 -13.85 2.69
N LEU A 164 0.54 -13.05 1.64
CA LEU A 164 -0.48 -12.02 1.51
C LEU A 164 -1.78 -12.64 0.98
N ALA A 165 -2.92 -12.24 1.56
CA ALA A 165 -4.25 -12.66 1.09
C ALA A 165 -4.94 -11.56 0.29
N LYS A 166 -4.96 -10.35 0.83
CA LYS A 166 -5.67 -9.22 0.22
C LYS A 166 -4.99 -7.92 0.55
N LEU A 167 -5.02 -7.02 -0.42
CA LEU A 167 -4.51 -5.67 -0.34
C LEU A 167 -5.57 -4.72 -0.91
N THR A 168 -6.02 -3.77 -0.10
CA THR A 168 -6.99 -2.76 -0.53
C THR A 168 -6.33 -1.38 -0.47
N VAL A 169 -6.57 -0.57 -1.49
CA VAL A 169 -6.05 0.79 -1.63
C VAL A 169 -7.22 1.74 -1.78
N ASN A 170 -7.30 2.68 -0.86
CA ASN A 170 -8.20 3.81 -0.96
C ASN A 170 -7.36 5.00 -1.40
N ASP A 171 -7.69 5.58 -2.55
CA ASP A 171 -7.00 6.76 -3.07
C ASP A 171 -7.72 8.06 -2.70
N ILE A 172 -7.05 9.20 -2.91
CA ILE A 172 -7.58 10.54 -2.61
C ILE A 172 -8.76 10.97 -3.49
N SER A 173 -9.02 10.24 -4.59
CA SER A 173 -10.24 10.42 -5.39
C SER A 173 -11.44 9.69 -4.80
N GLY A 174 -11.19 8.84 -3.78
CA GLY A 174 -12.14 7.98 -3.11
C GLY A 174 -12.45 6.69 -3.86
N GLN A 175 -11.63 6.31 -4.84
CA GLN A 175 -11.73 4.97 -5.42
C GLN A 175 -11.10 3.94 -4.48
N VAL A 176 -11.70 2.75 -4.47
CA VAL A 176 -11.26 1.62 -3.65
C VAL A 176 -10.86 0.47 -4.56
N SER A 177 -9.55 0.27 -4.72
CA SER A 177 -8.98 -0.86 -5.45
C SER A 177 -8.69 -2.02 -4.51
N THR A 178 -9.32 -3.17 -4.70
CA THR A 178 -9.08 -4.38 -3.90
C THR A 178 -8.43 -5.47 -4.73
N PHE A 179 -7.25 -5.90 -4.31
CA PHE A 179 -6.47 -6.98 -4.89
C PHE A 179 -6.56 -8.23 -4.01
N SER A 180 -7.02 -9.34 -4.58
CA SER A 180 -7.11 -10.64 -3.91
C SER A 180 -6.07 -11.59 -4.48
N PHE A 181 -5.11 -12.00 -3.66
CA PHE A 181 -4.00 -12.85 -4.09
C PHE A 181 -4.35 -14.33 -4.04
N LYS A 182 -3.90 -15.07 -5.05
CA LYS A 182 -4.09 -16.52 -5.20
C LYS A 182 -2.84 -17.17 -5.76
N GLN A 183 -2.79 -18.51 -5.65
CA GLN A 183 -1.68 -19.33 -6.14
C GLN A 183 -0.32 -18.89 -5.60
N SER A 184 -0.30 -18.43 -4.34
CA SER A 184 0.85 -17.80 -3.74
C SER A 184 1.99 -18.80 -3.51
N LYS A 185 3.22 -18.38 -3.82
CA LYS A 185 4.47 -19.05 -3.43
C LYS A 185 5.25 -18.11 -2.52
N VAL A 186 5.48 -18.55 -1.30
CA VAL A 186 6.11 -17.75 -0.24
C VAL A 186 7.54 -18.22 -0.03
N ASN A 187 8.48 -17.28 0.10
CA ASN A 187 9.89 -17.54 0.44
C ASN A 187 10.60 -18.55 -0.48
N VAL A 188 10.18 -18.59 -1.75
CA VAL A 188 10.87 -19.35 -2.80
C VAL A 188 11.94 -18.48 -3.45
N PRO A 189 13.10 -19.04 -3.88
CA PRO A 189 14.12 -18.27 -4.59
C PRO A 189 13.55 -17.60 -5.84
N VAL A 190 13.83 -16.30 -6.00
CA VAL A 190 13.48 -15.50 -7.19
C VAL A 190 14.78 -15.03 -7.84
N LYS A 191 14.87 -15.15 -9.16
CA LYS A 191 16.05 -14.65 -9.90
C LYS A 191 16.01 -13.13 -9.99
N ASP A 192 17.16 -12.49 -9.84
CA ASP A 192 17.26 -11.03 -9.93
C ASP A 192 16.80 -10.46 -11.27
N SER A 193 16.98 -11.22 -12.35
CA SER A 193 16.50 -10.87 -13.70
C SER A 193 14.97 -10.67 -13.78
N MET A 194 14.20 -11.13 -12.80
CA MET A 194 12.74 -10.87 -12.74
C MET A 194 12.42 -9.40 -12.48
N PHE A 195 13.35 -8.67 -11.86
CA PHE A 195 13.20 -7.27 -11.45
C PHE A 195 13.96 -6.30 -12.36
N GLU A 196 14.56 -6.82 -13.43
CA GLU A 196 15.19 -6.03 -14.48
C GLU A 196 14.13 -5.66 -15.53
N PHE A 197 14.28 -4.46 -16.09
CA PHE A 197 13.43 -3.97 -17.19
C PHE A 197 14.29 -3.31 -18.24
N VAL A 198 14.06 -3.70 -19.49
CA VAL A 198 14.68 -3.09 -20.65
C VAL A 198 13.61 -2.27 -21.35
N ILE A 199 13.83 -0.96 -21.46
CA ILE A 199 12.92 -0.05 -22.14
C ILE A 199 12.81 -0.49 -23.61
N PRO A 200 11.61 -0.80 -24.12
CA PRO A 200 11.43 -1.17 -25.51
C PRO A 200 11.82 -0.04 -26.46
N GLU A 201 12.27 -0.39 -27.67
CA GLU A 201 12.60 0.60 -28.69
C GLU A 201 11.34 1.38 -29.12
N GLY A 202 11.48 2.70 -29.31
CA GLY A 202 10.39 3.57 -29.79
C GLY A 202 9.44 4.09 -28.71
N VAL A 203 9.53 3.59 -27.48
CA VAL A 203 8.72 4.02 -26.34
C VAL A 203 9.15 5.41 -25.83
N VAL A 204 8.17 6.25 -25.47
CA VAL A 204 8.41 7.55 -24.85
C VAL A 204 8.93 7.35 -23.44
N VAL A 205 10.02 8.03 -23.08
CA VAL A 205 10.63 7.95 -21.75
C VAL A 205 10.42 9.27 -21.00
N ASP A 206 9.77 9.17 -19.84
CA ASP A 206 9.62 10.24 -18.86
C ASP A 206 10.49 9.92 -17.63
N ASP A 207 11.70 10.48 -17.56
CA ASP A 207 12.62 10.24 -16.44
C ASP A 207 12.42 11.29 -15.33
N GLN A 208 11.82 10.85 -14.22
CA GLN A 208 11.48 11.68 -13.07
C GLN A 208 12.46 11.53 -11.90
N ARG A 209 13.60 10.86 -12.08
CA ARG A 209 14.59 10.70 -11.00
C ARG A 209 15.19 12.04 -10.54
N GLY A 210 14.97 13.09 -11.32
CA GLY A 210 15.49 14.43 -11.10
C GLY A 210 16.90 14.54 -11.66
N SER A 211 17.16 15.57 -12.44
CA SER A 211 18.50 16.11 -12.60
C SER A 211 18.80 16.93 -11.35
N ASP A 212 19.93 16.69 -10.71
CA ASP A 212 20.54 17.70 -9.83
C ASP A 212 20.75 19.02 -10.60
#